data_AF-A0A6M3JS09-F1
#
_entry.id   AF-A0A6M3JS09-F1
#
_cell.length_a   1.000
_cell.length_b   1.000
_cell.length_c   1.000
_cell.angle_alpha   90.00
_cell.angle_beta   90.00
_cell.angle_gamma   90.00
#
_symmetry.space_group_name_H-M   'P 1'
#
loop_
_entity.id
_entity.type
_entity.pdbx_description
1 polymer ?
#
loop_
_entity_poly.entity_id
_entity_poly.type
_entity_poly.pdbx_seq_one_letter_code
_entity_poly.pdbx_strand_id
1 'polypeptide(L)'
;MKFRARLEKGRLVYQRELVQAYLSRFKEGDVFKCDITRPQKIGSDPLRKYYFASCLPIFMKEIGYEPHEKNMFHEQLKMLYFDPQPDKHGFRRVPSLFRKKAKKPTKEQYEFVEWVKRLAAQQDIYLPDPNE
;
A
#
# COMPACT_ATOMS: atom_id res chain seq x y z
N MET A 1 14.39 7.09 16.41
CA MET A 1 14.21 5.62 16.43
C MET A 1 12.80 5.29 16.94
N LYS A 2 12.19 4.15 16.58
CA LYS A 2 10.85 3.76 17.06
C LYS A 2 10.93 2.51 17.92
N PHE A 3 10.50 2.61 19.17
CA PHE A 3 10.40 1.46 20.08
C PHE A 3 8.95 0.97 20.14
N ARG A 4 8.76 -0.35 20.11
CA ARG A 4 7.43 -0.93 20.27
C ARG A 4 7.16 -1.10 21.76
N ALA A 5 5.97 -0.67 22.17
CA ALA A 5 5.45 -0.88 23.51
C ALA A 5 4.06 -1.53 23.43
N ARG A 6 3.72 -2.33 24.43
CA ARG A 6 2.39 -2.93 24.62
C ARG A 6 1.81 -2.43 25.93
N LEU A 7 0.49 -2.40 26.02
CA LEU A 7 -0.20 -2.11 27.27
C LEU A 7 -0.64 -3.45 27.88
N GLU A 8 -0.14 -3.77 29.07
CA GLU A 8 -0.50 -4.97 29.83
C GLU A 8 -0.96 -4.56 31.23
N LYS A 9 -2.19 -4.90 31.61
CA LYS A 9 -2.78 -4.56 32.92
C LYS A 9 -2.64 -3.07 33.30
N GLY A 10 -2.81 -2.18 32.32
CA GLY A 10 -2.69 -0.73 32.51
C GLY A 10 -1.25 -0.21 32.61
N ARG A 11 -0.23 -1.05 32.43
CA ARG A 11 1.19 -0.66 32.41
C ARG A 11 1.77 -0.75 31.01
N LEU A 12 2.61 0.22 30.65
CA LEU A 12 3.35 0.23 29.38
C LEU A 12 4.55 -0.71 29.47
N VAL A 13 4.49 -1.84 28.78
CA VAL A 13 5.58 -2.81 28.67
C VAL A 13 6.36 -2.55 27.39
N TYR A 14 7.66 -2.33 27.50
CA TYR A 14 8.57 -2.11 26.37
C TYR A 14 9.94 -2.76 26.66
N GLN A 15 10.74 -2.97 25.61
CA GLN A 15 12.08 -3.56 25.74
C GLN A 15 13.05 -2.54 26.35
N ARG A 16 13.14 -2.54 27.68
CA ARG A 16 13.91 -1.56 28.47
C ARG A 16 15.39 -1.55 28.08
N GLU A 17 16.00 -2.71 27.90
CA GLU A 17 17.42 -2.87 27.53
C GLU A 17 17.74 -2.14 26.22
N LEU A 18 16.88 -2.32 25.21
CA LEU A 18 17.09 -1.74 23.89
C LEU A 18 16.86 -0.22 23.88
N VAL A 19 15.95 0.28 24.72
CA VAL A 19 15.79 1.72 24.96
C VAL A 19 16.99 2.29 25.70
N GLN A 20 17.46 1.63 26.76
CA GLN A 20 18.63 2.07 27.54
C GLN A 20 19.91 2.08 26.72
N ALA A 21 20.17 1.03 25.93
CA ALA A 21 21.30 0.97 25.02
C ALA A 21 21.29 2.13 24.01
N TYR A 22 20.11 2.53 23.53
CA TYR A 22 20.00 3.69 22.65
C TYR A 22 20.24 5.01 23.39
N LEU A 23 19.66 5.18 24.58
CA LEU A 23 19.83 6.39 25.39
C LEU A 23 21.27 6.60 25.85
N SER A 24 22.05 5.52 26.06
CA SER A 24 23.46 5.59 26.45
C SER A 24 24.38 6.32 25.44
N ARG A 25 23.90 6.56 24.22
CA ARG A 25 24.65 7.25 23.16
C ARG A 25 24.59 8.77 23.27
N PHE A 26 23.77 9.31 24.18
CA PHE A 26 23.53 10.73 24.33
C PHE A 26 24.13 11.25 25.63
N LYS A 27 24.36 12.56 25.70
CA LYS A 27 24.97 13.17 26.87
C LYS A 27 23.90 13.50 27.91
N GLU A 28 24.32 13.53 29.15
CA GLU A 28 23.48 14.03 30.23
C GLU A 28 23.12 15.50 29.97
N GLY A 29 21.82 15.82 30.03
CA GLY A 29 21.28 17.15 29.70
C GLY A 29 20.64 17.29 28.31
N ASP A 30 20.80 16.30 27.43
CA ASP A 30 20.12 16.32 26.13
C ASP A 30 18.59 16.20 26.29
N VAL A 31 17.85 17.11 25.65
CA VAL A 31 16.38 17.14 25.73
C VAL A 31 15.78 16.27 24.63
N PHE A 32 14.98 15.28 25.01
CA PHE A 32 14.27 14.40 24.07
C PHE A 32 12.80 14.74 23.97
N LYS A 33 12.30 14.81 22.73
CA LYS A 33 10.86 14.76 22.46
C LYS A 33 10.42 13.31 22.32
N CYS A 34 9.61 12.83 23.26
CA CYS A 34 9.05 11.49 23.26
C CYS A 34 7.59 11.51 22.78
N ASP A 35 7.33 11.01 21.56
CA ASP A 35 5.99 10.89 21.01
C ASP A 35 5.45 9.46 21.21
N ILE A 36 4.34 9.30 21.94
CA ILE A 36 3.63 8.02 22.08
C ILE A 36 2.56 7.94 20.98
N THR A 37 2.84 7.20 19.92
CA THR A 37 1.88 7.01 18.82
C THR A 37 1.23 5.63 18.91
N ARG A 38 -0.11 5.58 19.01
CA ARG A 38 -0.86 4.34 18.78
C ARG A 38 -1.05 4.15 17.27
N PRO A 39 -0.57 3.04 16.66
CA PRO A 39 -0.90 2.74 15.28
C PRO A 39 -2.41 2.46 15.19
N GLN A 40 -3.18 3.46 14.79
CA GLN A 40 -4.54 3.23 14.34
C GLN A 40 -4.46 2.53 12.98
N LYS A 41 -5.23 1.45 12.79
CA LYS A 41 -5.49 0.92 11.46
C LYS A 41 -6.28 2.01 10.73
N ILE A 42 -5.57 2.84 9.96
CA ILE A 42 -6.23 3.68 8.96
C ILE A 42 -6.95 2.70 8.05
N GLY A 43 -8.29 2.78 8.02
CA GLY A 43 -9.10 1.94 7.13
C GLY A 43 -8.49 1.98 5.75
N SER A 44 -8.24 0.81 5.17
CA SER A 44 -7.81 0.72 3.78
C SER A 44 -8.87 1.41 2.92
N ASP A 45 -8.42 2.34 2.09
CA ASP A 45 -9.23 3.01 1.07
C ASP A 45 -10.20 2.00 0.41
N PRO A 46 -11.53 2.27 0.42
CA PRO A 46 -12.52 1.36 -0.17
C PRO A 46 -12.20 0.97 -1.61
N LEU A 47 -11.71 1.91 -2.43
CA LEU A 47 -11.35 1.66 -3.83
C LEU A 47 -10.14 0.72 -3.92
N ARG A 48 -9.14 0.93 -3.05
CA ARG A 48 -7.99 0.04 -2.96
C ARG A 48 -8.40 -1.37 -2.54
N LYS A 49 -9.29 -1.48 -1.55
CA LYS A 49 -9.79 -2.77 -1.08
C LYS A 49 -10.51 -3.49 -2.21
N TYR A 50 -11.45 -2.81 -2.87
CA TYR A 50 -12.17 -3.31 -4.04
C TYR A 50 -11.22 -3.79 -5.14
N TYR A 51 -10.27 -2.95 -5.56
CA TYR A 51 -9.33 -3.30 -6.62
C TYR A 51 -8.48 -4.54 -6.29
N PHE A 52 -7.85 -4.58 -5.10
CA PHE A 52 -6.93 -5.68 -4.76
C PHE A 52 -7.63 -6.95 -4.23
N ALA A 53 -8.87 -6.87 -3.78
CA ALA A 53 -9.62 -8.01 -3.25
C ALA A 53 -10.58 -8.63 -4.27
N SER A 54 -11.16 -7.81 -5.16
CA SER A 54 -12.19 -8.26 -6.10
C SER A 54 -11.69 -8.21 -7.54
N CYS A 55 -11.31 -7.02 -8.05
CA CYS A 55 -10.96 -6.87 -9.46
C CYS A 55 -9.73 -7.68 -9.87
N LEU A 56 -8.60 -7.45 -9.17
CA LEU A 56 -7.32 -7.99 -9.57
C LEU A 56 -7.28 -9.53 -9.51
N PRO A 57 -7.78 -10.21 -8.45
CA PRO A 57 -7.75 -11.67 -8.40
C PRO A 57 -8.61 -12.33 -9.47
N ILE A 58 -9.78 -11.79 -9.78
CA ILE A 58 -10.66 -12.33 -10.84
C ILE A 58 -9.95 -12.17 -12.18
N PHE A 59 -9.46 -10.97 -12.48
CA PHE A 59 -8.81 -10.70 -13.75
C PHE A 59 -7.56 -11.57 -13.97
N MET A 60 -6.74 -11.73 -12.92
CA MET A 60 -5.59 -12.62 -12.95
C MET A 60 -5.97 -14.06 -13.25
N LYS A 61 -6.97 -14.58 -12.52
CA LYS A 61 -7.38 -15.98 -12.63
C LYS A 61 -7.86 -16.31 -14.03
N GLU A 62 -8.67 -15.44 -14.64
CA GLU A 62 -9.21 -15.64 -15.98
C GLU A 62 -8.13 -15.56 -17.08
N ILE A 63 -7.08 -14.74 -16.88
CA ILE A 63 -5.92 -14.70 -17.80
C ILE A 63 -4.93 -15.86 -17.53
N GLY A 64 -5.09 -16.61 -16.44
CA GLY A 64 -4.23 -17.74 -16.10
C GLY A 64 -2.98 -17.37 -15.27
N TYR A 65 -2.99 -16.22 -14.59
CA TYR A 65 -1.96 -15.85 -13.61
C TYR A 65 -2.20 -16.52 -12.26
N GLU A 66 -1.12 -16.86 -11.58
CA GLU A 66 -1.15 -17.47 -10.26
C GLU A 66 -1.27 -16.43 -9.14
N PRO A 67 -1.86 -16.76 -7.96
CA PRO A 67 -2.05 -15.81 -6.87
C PRO A 67 -0.77 -15.13 -6.35
N HIS A 68 0.37 -15.82 -6.46
CA HIS A 68 1.67 -15.28 -6.02
C HIS A 68 2.22 -14.20 -6.98
N GLU A 69 1.72 -14.14 -8.22
CA GLU A 69 2.13 -13.19 -9.26
C GLU A 69 1.38 -11.85 -9.17
N LYS A 70 0.55 -11.68 -8.13
CA LYS A 70 -0.34 -10.52 -7.96
C LYS A 70 0.35 -9.18 -8.12
N ASN A 71 1.54 -9.02 -7.54
CA ASN A 71 2.28 -7.77 -7.63
C ASN A 71 2.84 -7.54 -9.03
N MET A 72 3.27 -8.60 -9.71
CA MET A 72 3.78 -8.54 -11.09
C MET A 72 2.66 -8.13 -12.05
N PHE A 73 1.51 -8.79 -11.97
CA PHE A 73 0.37 -8.48 -12.82
C PHE A 73 -0.13 -7.05 -12.59
N HIS A 74 -0.19 -6.59 -11.33
CA HIS A 74 -0.51 -5.19 -11.04
C HIS A 74 0.48 -4.20 -11.67
N GLU A 75 1.79 -4.48 -11.62
CA GLU A 75 2.79 -3.63 -12.25
C GLU A 75 2.70 -3.66 -13.78
N GLN A 76 2.42 -4.81 -14.40
CA GLN A 76 2.16 -4.91 -15.84
C GLN A 76 0.96 -4.05 -16.27
N LEU A 77 -0.17 -4.13 -15.55
CA LEU A 77 -1.34 -3.28 -15.81
C LEU A 77 -1.00 -1.79 -15.70
N LYS A 78 -0.17 -1.41 -14.72
CA LYS A 78 0.30 -0.03 -14.59
C LYS A 78 1.21 0.39 -15.75
N MET A 79 2.12 -0.48 -16.20
CA MET A 79 2.97 -0.21 -17.35
C MET A 79 2.13 0.03 -18.61
N LEU A 80 1.09 -0.78 -18.83
CA LEU A 80 0.17 -0.63 -19.96
C LEU A 80 -0.67 0.65 -19.88
N TYR A 81 -1.15 1.03 -18.68
CA TYR A 81 -1.95 2.23 -18.50
C TYR A 81 -1.14 3.53 -18.65
N PHE A 82 0.04 3.59 -18.04
CA PHE A 82 0.86 4.80 -18.01
C PHE A 82 1.77 4.96 -19.23
N ASP A 83 2.00 3.87 -19.98
CA ASP A 83 2.87 3.80 -21.15
C ASP A 83 4.17 4.63 -20.98
N PRO A 84 5.00 4.28 -19.98
CA PRO A 84 6.18 5.08 -19.65
C PRO A 84 7.17 5.06 -20.81
N GLN A 85 7.34 6.21 -21.46
CA GLN A 85 8.31 6.37 -22.54
C GLN A 85 9.74 6.35 -21.99
N PRO A 86 10.70 5.77 -22.75
CA PRO A 86 12.11 5.80 -22.38
C PRO A 86 12.66 7.24 -22.45
N ASP A 87 13.45 7.61 -21.45
CA ASP A 87 14.19 8.86 -21.36
C ASP A 87 15.71 8.61 -21.32
N LYS A 88 16.51 9.70 -21.27
CA LYS A 88 17.98 9.64 -21.27
C LYS A 88 18.58 8.90 -20.05
N HIS A 89 17.78 8.63 -19.02
CA HIS A 89 18.16 7.93 -17.80
C HIS A 89 17.46 6.56 -17.65
N GLY A 90 16.73 6.09 -18.68
CA GLY A 90 16.01 4.82 -18.70
C GLY A 90 14.50 5.02 -18.77
N PHE A 91 13.71 4.07 -18.25
CA PHE A 91 12.25 4.22 -18.23
C PHE A 91 11.83 5.20 -17.13
N ARG A 92 10.92 6.13 -17.47
CA ARG A 92 10.32 7.03 -16.47
C ARG A 92 9.62 6.18 -15.40
N ARG A 93 9.85 6.49 -14.12
CA ARG A 93 9.24 5.74 -13.00
C ARG A 93 7.72 5.82 -13.09
N VAL A 94 7.08 4.65 -13.21
CA VAL A 94 5.62 4.52 -13.17
C VAL A 94 5.08 5.06 -11.84
N PRO A 95 4.04 5.90 -11.86
CA PRO A 95 3.41 6.40 -10.63
C PRO A 95 3.00 5.26 -9.70
N SER A 96 3.22 5.47 -8.41
CA SER A 96 2.77 4.52 -7.39
C SER A 96 1.29 4.78 -7.08
N LEU A 97 0.42 3.96 -7.66
CA LEU A 97 -1.00 3.92 -7.32
C LEU A 97 -1.22 3.24 -5.95
N PHE A 98 -2.28 3.62 -5.24
CA PHE A 98 -2.70 3.02 -3.97
C PHE A 98 -1.68 3.06 -2.82
N ARG A 99 -0.98 4.19 -2.65
CA ARG A 99 -0.09 4.40 -1.49
C ARG A 99 -0.85 4.28 -0.16
N LYS A 100 -0.29 3.53 0.80
CA LYS A 100 -0.86 3.21 2.14
C LYS A 100 -1.33 4.41 2.99
N LYS A 101 -1.08 5.66 2.59
CA LYS A 101 -1.36 6.87 3.38
C LYS A 101 -2.46 7.77 2.80
N ALA A 102 -2.98 7.49 1.61
CA ALA A 102 -4.06 8.29 1.05
C ALA A 102 -5.37 7.97 1.78
N LYS A 103 -6.02 8.98 2.38
CA LYS A 103 -7.33 8.84 3.05
C LYS A 103 -8.50 8.81 2.05
N LYS A 104 -8.30 9.36 0.85
CA LYS A 104 -9.28 9.41 -0.22
C LYS A 104 -8.61 8.98 -1.53
N PRO A 105 -9.30 8.21 -2.36
CA PRO A 105 -8.77 7.83 -3.66
C PRO A 105 -8.61 9.06 -4.56
N THR A 106 -7.53 9.09 -5.34
CA THR A 106 -7.28 10.17 -6.31
C THR A 106 -8.10 9.95 -7.57
N LYS A 107 -8.37 11.02 -8.33
CA LYS A 107 -9.04 10.91 -9.64
C LYS A 107 -8.36 9.88 -10.56
N GLU A 108 -7.03 9.91 -10.59
CA GLU A 108 -6.18 8.97 -11.34
C GLU A 108 -6.38 7.50 -10.90
N GLN A 109 -6.65 7.24 -9.63
CA GLN A 109 -6.93 5.88 -9.15
C GLN A 109 -8.30 5.38 -9.64
N TYR A 110 -9.32 6.26 -9.69
CA TYR A 110 -10.61 5.91 -10.28
C TYR A 110 -10.47 5.66 -11.78
N GLU A 111 -9.80 6.56 -12.50
CA GLU A 111 -9.55 6.41 -13.95
C GLU A 111 -8.79 5.11 -14.26
N PHE A 112 -7.80 4.75 -13.44
CA PHE A 112 -7.09 3.48 -13.58
C PHE A 112 -7.98 2.26 -13.34
N VAL A 113 -8.79 2.23 -12.29
CA VAL A 113 -9.68 1.09 -12.00
C VAL A 113 -10.73 0.93 -13.10
N GLU A 114 -11.31 2.03 -13.57
CA GLU A 114 -12.26 2.02 -14.70
C GLU A 114 -11.59 1.54 -15.98
N TRP A 115 -10.36 1.95 -16.26
CA TRP A 115 -9.58 1.42 -17.38
C TRP A 115 -9.36 -0.09 -17.27
N VAL A 116 -9.01 -0.60 -16.08
CA VAL A 116 -8.87 -2.06 -15.84
C VAL A 116 -10.19 -2.78 -16.09
N LYS A 117 -11.32 -2.24 -15.65
CA LYS A 117 -12.66 -2.83 -15.90
C LYS A 117 -12.97 -2.90 -17.39
N ARG A 118 -12.65 -1.85 -18.16
CA ARG A 118 -12.81 -1.86 -19.62
C ARG A 118 -11.91 -2.88 -20.30
N LEU A 119 -10.66 -2.99 -19.86
CA LEU A 119 -9.72 -3.97 -20.39
C LEU A 119 -10.18 -5.41 -20.11
N ALA A 120 -10.70 -5.67 -18.90
CA ALA A 120 -11.29 -6.97 -18.56
C ALA A 120 -12.53 -7.26 -19.40
N ALA A 121 -13.41 -6.28 -19.61
CA ALA A 121 -14.59 -6.43 -20.46
C ALA A 121 -14.23 -6.72 -21.93
N GLN A 122 -13.12 -6.18 -22.45
CA GLN A 122 -12.60 -6.52 -23.78
C GLN A 122 -12.14 -7.99 -23.91
N GLN A 123 -11.90 -8.65 -22.78
CA GLN A 123 -11.53 -10.07 -22.70
C GLN A 123 -12.72 -10.94 -22.26
N ASP A 124 -13.94 -10.40 -22.29
CA ASP A 124 -15.18 -11.04 -21.80
C ASP A 124 -15.14 -11.45 -20.32
N ILE A 125 -14.34 -10.74 -19.49
CA ILE A 125 -14.21 -11.00 -18.05
C ILE A 125 -15.10 -10.04 -17.25
N TYR A 126 -16.01 -10.59 -16.47
CA TYR A 126 -16.84 -9.81 -15.55
C TYR A 126 -16.08 -9.46 -14.27
N LEU A 127 -15.95 -8.17 -13.97
CA LEU A 127 -15.46 -7.68 -12.69
C LEU A 127 -16.63 -7.09 -11.89
N PRO A 128 -16.90 -7.58 -10.66
CA PRO A 128 -18.05 -7.17 -9.87
C PRO A 128 -17.96 -5.69 -9.52
N ASP A 129 -19.09 -5.03 -9.30
CA ASP A 129 -19.11 -3.63 -8.89
C ASP A 129 -18.76 -3.45 -7.40
N PRO A 130 -18.23 -2.29 -6.98
CA PRO A 130 -17.85 -2.06 -5.58
C PRO A 130 -19.04 -2.04 -4.61
N ASN A 131 -20.28 -1.99 -5.12
CA ASN A 131 -21.53 -1.92 -4.36
C ASN A 131 -22.41 -3.17 -4.51
N GLU A 132 -21.90 -4.21 -5.19
CA GLU A 132 -22.56 -5.52 -5.34
C GLU A 132 -22.16 -6.44 -4.18
#